data_AF-A0AAJ2E0Q4-F1
#
_entry.id   AF-A0AAJ2E0Q4-F1
#
_cell.length_a   1.000
_cell.length_b   1.000
_cell.length_c   1.000
_cell.angle_alpha   90.00
_cell.angle_beta   90.00
_cell.angle_gamma   90.00
#
_symmetry.space_group_name_H-M   'P 1'
#
loop_
_entity.id
_entity.type
_entity.pdbx_description
1 polymer ?
#
loop_
_entity_poly.entity_id
_entity_poly.type
_entity_poly.pdbx_seq_one_letter_code
_entity_poly.pdbx_strand_id
1 'polypeptide(L)' 'MTSEAKPAEAQPAEHSDNEKSKLPERDDEGRKQSPNDRPGKETGEGEAPVG' A
#
# COMPACT_ATOMS: atom_id res chain seq x y z
N MET A 1 1.13 42.29 18.53
CA MET A 1 0.24 41.76 17.47
C MET A 1 1.02 40.66 16.77
N THR A 2 0.63 39.42 17.01
CA THR A 2 1.30 38.21 16.51
C THR A 2 1.02 38.05 15.03
N SER A 3 2.04 38.19 14.19
CA SER A 3 1.95 37.88 12.76
C SER A 3 2.11 36.38 12.59
N GLU A 4 1.00 35.63 12.62
CA GLU A 4 0.98 34.25 12.16
C GLU A 4 1.24 34.25 10.65
N ALA A 5 2.41 33.73 10.25
CA ALA A 5 2.73 33.47 8.86
C ALA A 5 1.83 32.34 8.37
N LYS A 6 0.92 32.66 7.46
CA LYS A 6 0.08 31.71 6.73
C LYS A 6 0.99 30.62 6.13
N PRO A 7 0.70 29.32 6.31
CA PRO A 7 1.54 28.27 5.74
C PRO A 7 1.55 28.48 4.22
N ALA A 8 2.74 28.53 3.64
CA ALA A 8 2.92 28.66 2.20
C ALA A 8 2.04 27.60 1.53
N GLU A 9 1.11 28.05 0.69
CA GLU A 9 0.22 27.18 -0.06
C GLU A 9 1.11 26.30 -0.94
N ALA A 10 1.36 25.08 -0.48
CA ALA A 10 2.20 24.13 -1.19
C ALA A 10 1.57 23.92 -2.56
N GLN A 11 2.33 24.19 -3.61
CA GLN A 11 1.82 24.00 -4.96
C GLN A 11 1.42 22.54 -5.13
N PRO A 12 0.28 22.28 -5.79
CA PRO A 12 -0.14 20.91 -6.06
C PRO A 12 0.97 20.20 -6.85
N ALA A 13 1.27 18.96 -6.46
CA ALA A 13 2.26 18.16 -7.17
C ALA A 13 1.75 17.86 -8.59
N GLU A 14 2.56 18.18 -9.60
CA GLU A 14 2.29 17.74 -10.97
C GLU A 14 2.78 16.30 -11.13
N HIS A 15 1.83 15.38 -11.27
CA HIS A 15 2.11 13.98 -11.59
C HIS A 15 2.10 13.79 -13.10
N SER A 16 3.08 13.03 -13.61
CA SER A 16 3.16 12.72 -15.03
C SER A 16 2.50 11.36 -15.28
N ASP A 17 1.19 11.33 -15.49
CA ASP A 17 0.43 10.08 -15.72
C ASP A 17 0.36 9.72 -17.22
N ASN A 18 1.52 9.73 -17.89
CA ASN A 18 1.63 9.37 -19.31
C ASN A 18 2.11 7.92 -19.50
N GLU A 19 2.25 7.47 -20.75
CA GLU A 19 2.68 6.10 -21.09
C GLU A 19 4.03 5.69 -20.46
N LYS A 20 4.91 6.66 -20.18
CA LYS A 20 6.23 6.42 -19.56
C LYS A 20 6.12 6.09 -18.08
N SER A 21 5.03 6.47 -17.44
CA SER A 21 4.74 6.19 -16.02
C SER A 21 3.89 4.95 -15.83
N LYS A 22 3.48 4.28 -16.92
CA LYS A 22 2.74 3.03 -16.84
C LYS A 22 3.61 1.99 -16.14
N LEU A 23 3.11 1.48 -15.02
CA LEU A 23 3.75 0.34 -14.35
C LEU A 23 3.77 -0.86 -15.31
N PRO A 24 4.85 -1.66 -15.30
CA PRO A 24 4.94 -2.84 -16.14
C PRO A 24 3.80 -3.80 -15.82
N GLU A 25 3.48 -4.67 -16.78
CA GLU A 25 2.59 -5.80 -16.50
C GLU A 25 3.18 -6.58 -15.34
N ARG A 26 2.35 -6.79 -14.32
CA ARG A 26 2.77 -7.52 -13.14
C ARG A 26 2.24 -8.95 -13.29
N ASP A 27 3.12 -9.94 -13.35
CA ASP A 27 2.78 -11.36 -13.41
C ASP A 27 2.59 -11.96 -12.00
N ASP A 28 1.70 -11.39 -11.19
CA ASP A 28 1.34 -12.03 -9.91
C ASP A 28 0.12 -12.93 -10.14
N GLU A 29 0.35 -14.22 -10.41
CA GLU A 29 -0.74 -15.24 -10.43
C GLU A 29 -1.53 -15.23 -9.11
N GLY A 30 -0.85 -14.90 -7.99
CA GLY A 30 -1.43 -14.73 -6.67
C GLY A 30 -2.38 -13.55 -6.52
N ARG A 31 -2.40 -12.56 -7.44
CA ARG A 31 -3.32 -11.41 -7.35
C ARG A 31 -4.77 -11.76 -7.65
N LYS A 32 -5.02 -12.87 -8.35
CA LYS A 32 -6.37 -13.40 -8.58
C LYS A 32 -6.86 -14.27 -7.44
N GLN A 33 -5.98 -14.64 -6.50
CA GLN A 33 -6.35 -15.45 -5.36
C GLN A 33 -7.01 -14.56 -4.31
N SER A 34 -8.25 -14.89 -3.98
CA SER A 34 -8.92 -14.37 -2.80
C SER A 34 -8.20 -14.86 -1.54
N PRO A 35 -8.20 -14.09 -0.43
CA PRO A 35 -7.78 -14.60 0.88
C PRO A 35 -8.49 -15.90 1.28
N ASN A 36 -9.68 -16.17 0.71
CA ASN A 36 -10.42 -17.42 0.91
C ASN A 36 -9.94 -18.58 0.04
N ASP A 37 -9.21 -18.32 -1.05
CA ASP A 37 -8.67 -19.38 -1.93
C ASP A 37 -7.44 -20.05 -1.31
N ARG A 38 -6.76 -19.33 -0.42
CA ARG A 38 -5.69 -19.83 0.44
C ARG A 38 -5.94 -19.36 1.87
N PRO A 39 -6.93 -19.97 2.57
CA PRO A 39 -7.14 -19.65 3.96
C PRO A 39 -5.83 -19.87 4.72
N GLY A 40 -5.55 -18.98 5.67
CA GLY A 40 -4.40 -19.13 6.55
C GLY A 40 -4.41 -20.48 7.27
N LYS A 41 -3.28 -20.83 7.88
CA LYS A 41 -3.24 -21.99 8.77
C LYS A 41 -4.17 -21.77 9.95
N GLU A 42 -4.74 -22.85 10.46
CA GLU A 42 -5.48 -22.83 11.72
C GLU A 42 -4.61 -22.16 12.79
N THR A 43 -5.20 -21.27 13.58
CA THR A 43 -4.53 -20.64 14.72
C THR A 43 -3.96 -21.75 15.61
N GLY A 44 -2.63 -21.83 15.70
CA GLY A 44 -1.91 -22.86 16.47
C GLY A 44 -0.89 -23.69 15.69
N GLU A 45 -0.91 -23.73 14.36
CA GLU A 45 0.20 -24.35 13.59
C GLU A 45 1.40 -23.40 13.53
N GLY A 46 2.24 -23.40 14.58
CA GLY A 46 3.49 -22.65 14.65
C GLY A 46 3.54 -21.55 15.71
N GLU A 47 2.49 -21.41 16.51
CA GLU A 47 2.55 -20.56 17.70
C GLU A 47 3.44 -21.23 18.76
N ALA A 48 4.47 -20.52 19.22
CA ALA A 48 5.34 -21.03 20.28
C ALA A 48 4.52 -21.19 21.57
N PRO A 49 4.67 -22.30 22.31
CA PRO A 49 3.95 -22.48 23.57
C PRO A 49 4.37 -21.38 24.54
N VAL A 50 3.39 -20.63 25.04
CA VAL A 50 3.60 -19.71 26.16
C VAL A 50 3.60 -20.54 27.44
N GLY A 51 4.75 -20.61 28.09
CA GLY A 51 5.00 -21.33 29.35
C GLY A 51 5.57 -20.41 30.40
#